data_AF-A0A1B1ZJ54-F1
#
_entry.id   AF-A0A1B1ZJ54-F1
#
_cell.length_a   1.000
_cell.length_b   1.000
_cell.length_c   1.000
_cell.angle_alpha   90.00
_cell.angle_beta   90.00
_cell.angle_gamma   90.00
#
_symmetry.space_group_name_H-M   'P 1'
#
loop_
_entity.id
_entity.type
_entity.pdbx_description
1 polymer ?
#
loop_
_entity_poly.entity_id
_entity_poly.type
_entity_poly.pdbx_seq_one_letter_code
_entity_poly.pdbx_strand_id
1 'polypeptide(L)'
;MPVVSDVHEDFDGVEPGQLGSSDKSHDDAGWSRYAAQLRATLQCWGYLGQQCWAEAVAAVPRHHLMTSPLGSDRAERVRGGELAALYDPRVWPGLVGLAWVLELLDTGVRPMRVLHVDADAYAVALLCHALGDRHVMTTSATPAHAETVSGALAACGWYPEVVVGAPGQQTALNGSYTAIVIPSELQISRACLAQLAPGGRAVVGPVTSATWQWWCAALLERQPDGAVFGRRVHDRRPREVDGRTVAYLVDHPDVLADLRRAHRVDSSGLCVGCTEDGPPAFGDTCPVRPSLEMASQQLGWR
;
A
#
# COMPACT_ATOMS: atom_id res chain seq x y z
N MET A 1 68.38 -0.26 -8.03
CA MET A 1 68.06 0.75 -9.06
C MET A 1 68.62 0.27 -10.37
N PRO A 2 67.74 0.00 -11.35
CA PRO A 2 67.82 0.79 -12.58
C PRO A 2 66.45 1.30 -13.08
N VAL A 3 66.62 2.30 -13.93
CA VAL A 3 65.75 3.21 -14.69
C VAL A 3 64.46 2.60 -15.27
N VAL A 4 63.34 3.29 -15.00
CA VAL A 4 62.02 3.14 -15.63
C VAL A 4 62.07 3.77 -17.03
N SER A 5 61.59 3.03 -18.04
CA SER A 5 61.34 3.55 -19.38
C SER A 5 59.84 3.58 -19.61
N ASP A 6 59.33 4.76 -20.00
CA ASP A 6 57.94 5.05 -20.34
C ASP A 6 57.48 4.26 -21.56
N VAL A 7 56.25 3.75 -21.50
CA VAL A 7 55.48 3.32 -22.68
C VAL A 7 54.20 4.16 -22.69
N HIS A 8 54.16 5.09 -23.64
CA HIS A 8 52.95 5.70 -24.15
C HIS A 8 52.19 4.63 -24.96
N GLU A 9 50.95 4.32 -24.57
CA GLU A 9 50.01 3.63 -25.46
C GLU A 9 48.86 4.58 -25.82
N ASP A 10 48.78 4.82 -27.13
CA ASP A 10 47.74 5.56 -27.83
C ASP A 10 46.38 4.87 -27.68
N PHE A 11 45.38 5.62 -27.23
CA PHE A 11 43.96 5.26 -27.35
C PHE A 11 43.35 6.10 -28.46
N ASP A 12 43.37 5.59 -29.68
CA ASP A 12 42.61 6.14 -30.80
C ASP A 12 41.72 5.07 -31.43
N GLY A 13 40.42 5.39 -31.55
CA GLY A 13 39.54 4.84 -32.58
C GLY A 13 38.63 3.67 -32.18
N VAL A 14 37.49 3.97 -31.55
CA VAL A 14 36.27 3.14 -31.71
C VAL A 14 35.13 4.05 -32.18
N GLU A 15 34.69 3.84 -33.42
CA GLU A 15 33.55 4.55 -34.01
C GLU A 15 32.21 4.19 -33.31
N PRO A 16 31.30 5.15 -33.13
CA PRO A 16 29.98 4.90 -32.57
C PRO A 16 29.01 4.49 -33.68
N GLY A 17 28.88 3.20 -33.94
CA GLY A 17 27.99 2.73 -34.99
C GLY A 17 27.73 1.23 -34.95
N GLN A 18 26.86 0.80 -34.04
CA GLN A 18 25.95 -0.36 -34.10
C GLN A 18 25.68 -0.89 -32.68
N LEU A 19 24.88 -0.13 -31.92
CA LEU A 19 24.08 -0.73 -30.85
C LEU A 19 23.00 -1.56 -31.53
N GLY A 20 23.27 -2.85 -31.64
CA GLY A 20 22.29 -3.84 -32.05
C GLY A 20 21.02 -3.66 -31.22
N SER A 21 19.90 -3.54 -31.94
CA SER A 21 18.55 -3.68 -31.41
C SER A 21 18.48 -4.95 -30.57
N SER A 22 18.65 -4.81 -29.25
CA SER A 22 18.39 -5.87 -28.29
C SER A 22 16.91 -6.18 -28.36
N ASP A 23 16.61 -7.35 -28.90
CA ASP A 23 15.29 -7.93 -29.02
C ASP A 23 14.61 -7.98 -27.64
N LYS A 24 13.68 -7.05 -27.39
CA LYS A 24 12.92 -6.94 -26.13
C LYS A 24 11.87 -8.05 -25.97
N SER A 25 11.75 -8.98 -26.92
CA SER A 25 10.65 -9.96 -26.95
C SER A 25 10.89 -11.20 -26.08
N HIS A 26 12.05 -11.33 -25.43
CA HIS A 26 12.41 -12.57 -24.72
C HIS A 26 12.06 -12.60 -23.22
N ASP A 27 11.64 -11.48 -22.60
CA ASP A 27 11.45 -11.39 -21.13
C ASP A 27 9.98 -11.27 -20.65
N ASP A 28 9.03 -10.88 -21.50
CA ASP A 28 7.64 -10.60 -21.05
C ASP A 28 6.70 -11.83 -21.02
N ALA A 29 7.00 -12.89 -21.77
CA ALA A 29 6.07 -14.00 -21.96
C ALA A 29 6.02 -15.01 -20.79
N GLY A 30 7.06 -15.04 -19.93
CA GLY A 30 7.21 -16.08 -18.92
C GLY A 30 6.54 -15.76 -17.58
N TRP A 31 6.62 -14.51 -17.13
CA TRP A 31 6.20 -14.14 -15.78
C TRP A 31 4.68 -14.22 -15.57
N SER A 32 3.89 -13.92 -16.60
CA SER A 32 2.43 -13.93 -16.54
C SER A 32 1.88 -15.33 -16.25
N ARG A 33 2.55 -16.37 -16.75
CA ARG A 33 2.27 -17.77 -16.40
C ARG A 33 2.50 -18.04 -14.90
N TYR A 34 3.60 -17.54 -14.34
CA TYR A 34 3.89 -17.69 -12.91
C TYR A 34 2.91 -16.90 -12.05
N ALA A 35 2.52 -15.70 -12.46
CA ALA A 35 1.48 -14.90 -11.79
C ALA A 35 0.11 -15.61 -11.80
N ALA A 36 -0.29 -16.18 -12.95
CA ALA A 36 -1.50 -16.98 -13.07
C ALA A 36 -1.46 -18.24 -12.19
N GLN A 37 -0.29 -18.89 -12.08
CA GLN A 37 -0.09 -20.04 -11.21
C GLN A 37 -0.14 -19.64 -9.72
N LEU A 38 0.43 -18.50 -9.35
CA LEU A 38 0.34 -17.94 -8.00
C LEU A 38 -1.13 -17.68 -7.63
N ARG A 39 -1.87 -17.00 -8.50
CA ARG A 39 -3.33 -16.78 -8.35
C ARG A 39 -4.06 -18.10 -8.12
N ALA A 40 -3.90 -19.07 -9.02
CA ALA A 40 -4.58 -20.36 -8.92
C ALA A 40 -4.21 -21.11 -7.63
N THR A 41 -2.96 -21.01 -7.20
CA THR A 41 -2.49 -21.63 -5.95
C THR A 41 -3.15 -20.98 -4.74
N LEU A 42 -3.15 -19.65 -4.65
CA LEU A 42 -3.79 -18.90 -3.56
C LEU A 42 -5.32 -19.15 -3.51
N GLN A 43 -5.98 -19.25 -4.67
CA GLN A 43 -7.39 -19.63 -4.78
C GLN A 43 -7.64 -21.05 -4.30
N CYS A 44 -6.84 -22.01 -4.75
CA CYS A 44 -6.93 -23.41 -4.33
C CYS A 44 -6.71 -23.58 -2.81
N TRP A 45 -5.84 -22.77 -2.23
CA TRP A 45 -5.59 -22.73 -0.79
C TRP A 45 -6.64 -21.94 0.00
N GLY A 46 -7.54 -21.22 -0.67
CA GLY A 46 -8.62 -20.46 -0.02
C GLY A 46 -8.22 -19.07 0.51
N TYR A 47 -7.07 -18.52 0.12
CA TYR A 47 -6.59 -17.21 0.57
C TYR A 47 -6.95 -16.06 -0.38
N LEU A 48 -7.53 -16.37 -1.52
CA LEU A 48 -7.87 -15.39 -2.56
C LEU A 48 -9.20 -15.81 -3.17
N GLY A 49 -10.29 -15.15 -2.79
CA GLY A 49 -11.65 -15.47 -3.19
C GLY A 49 -12.30 -14.36 -4.03
N GLN A 50 -11.95 -13.10 -3.76
CA GLN A 50 -12.49 -11.96 -4.49
C GLN A 50 -11.83 -11.81 -5.85
N GLN A 51 -12.66 -11.60 -6.87
CA GLN A 51 -12.22 -11.56 -8.26
C GLN A 51 -11.24 -10.40 -8.53
N CYS A 52 -11.46 -9.22 -7.96
CA CYS A 52 -10.58 -8.06 -8.18
C CYS A 52 -9.15 -8.29 -7.68
N TRP A 53 -8.98 -8.94 -6.52
CA TRP A 53 -7.65 -9.29 -6.01
C TRP A 53 -7.02 -10.43 -6.80
N ALA A 54 -7.82 -11.43 -7.19
CA ALA A 54 -7.37 -12.49 -8.07
C ALA A 54 -6.85 -11.97 -9.41
N GLU A 55 -7.56 -11.03 -10.03
CA GLU A 55 -7.14 -10.39 -11.28
C GLU A 55 -5.86 -9.57 -11.09
N ALA A 56 -5.78 -8.76 -10.03
CA ALA A 56 -4.58 -8.00 -9.71
C ALA A 56 -3.34 -8.89 -9.54
N VAL A 57 -3.44 -10.01 -8.81
CA VAL A 57 -2.31 -10.95 -8.63
C VAL A 57 -1.83 -11.54 -9.95
N ALA A 58 -2.73 -11.80 -10.92
CA ALA A 58 -2.34 -12.32 -12.23
C ALA A 58 -1.76 -11.24 -13.16
N ALA A 59 -2.12 -9.97 -12.97
CA ALA A 59 -1.77 -8.88 -13.87
C ALA A 59 -0.56 -8.04 -13.42
N VAL A 60 -0.18 -8.09 -12.14
CA VAL A 60 0.89 -7.24 -11.59
C VAL A 60 2.25 -7.96 -11.62
N PRO A 61 3.29 -7.38 -12.26
CA PRO A 61 4.59 -8.03 -12.42
C PRO A 61 5.42 -7.88 -11.14
N ARG A 62 5.21 -8.79 -10.18
CA ARG A 62 5.94 -8.81 -8.89
C ARG A 62 7.45 -8.59 -9.01
N HIS A 63 8.11 -9.22 -9.98
CA HIS A 63 9.57 -9.12 -10.16
C HIS A 63 10.06 -7.69 -10.48
N HIS A 64 9.22 -6.82 -11.06
CA HIS A 64 9.50 -5.40 -11.24
C HIS A 64 9.23 -4.54 -10.00
N LEU A 65 8.53 -5.08 -8.99
CA LEU A 65 8.05 -4.34 -7.83
C LEU A 65 8.69 -4.77 -6.51
N MET A 66 9.55 -5.80 -6.50
CA MET A 66 10.31 -6.16 -5.31
C MET A 66 11.42 -5.14 -5.01
N THR A 67 11.14 -4.17 -4.15
CA THR A 67 12.04 -3.05 -3.80
C THR A 67 12.85 -3.27 -2.52
N SER A 68 13.16 -4.53 -2.16
CA SER A 68 13.77 -4.83 -0.86
C SER A 68 15.12 -4.11 -0.64
N PRO A 69 15.31 -3.41 0.51
CA PRO A 69 16.62 -2.90 0.94
C PRO A 69 17.60 -4.02 1.35
N LEU A 70 17.15 -5.28 1.44
CA LEU A 70 17.97 -6.46 1.78
C LEU A 70 18.50 -7.20 0.53
N GLY A 71 18.57 -6.55 -0.63
CA GLY A 71 18.84 -7.25 -1.89
C GLY A 71 19.77 -6.51 -2.84
N SER A 72 21.08 -6.57 -2.58
CA SER A 72 22.12 -6.37 -3.60
C SER A 72 22.15 -7.48 -4.66
N ASP A 73 21.13 -8.33 -4.75
CA ASP A 73 21.11 -9.54 -5.58
C ASP A 73 19.73 -9.76 -6.28
N ARG A 74 18.98 -8.67 -6.49
CA ARG A 74 17.66 -8.71 -7.17
C ARG A 74 17.80 -9.09 -8.64
N ALA A 75 18.78 -8.51 -9.31
CA ALA A 75 18.99 -8.69 -10.73
C ALA A 75 19.74 -9.99 -11.04
N GLU A 76 20.60 -10.49 -10.15
CA GLU A 76 21.30 -11.76 -10.33
C GLU A 76 20.40 -12.98 -10.08
N ARG A 77 19.53 -12.96 -9.06
CA ARG A 77 18.52 -14.03 -8.86
C ARG A 77 17.51 -14.15 -10.00
N VAL A 78 17.03 -13.03 -10.54
CA VAL A 78 16.16 -13.03 -11.73
C VAL A 78 16.93 -13.50 -12.97
N ARG A 79 18.18 -13.05 -13.17
CA ARG A 79 19.06 -13.51 -14.26
C ARG A 79 19.50 -14.98 -14.14
N GLY A 80 19.51 -15.54 -12.93
CA GLY A 80 19.88 -16.93 -12.63
C GLY A 80 18.78 -17.96 -12.86
N GLY A 81 17.61 -17.57 -13.37
CA GLY A 81 16.50 -18.49 -13.65
C GLY A 81 15.53 -18.73 -12.49
N GLU A 82 15.60 -17.94 -11.41
CA GLU A 82 14.75 -18.11 -10.21
C GLU A 82 13.41 -17.35 -10.29
N LEU A 83 13.00 -16.86 -11.46
CA LEU A 83 11.75 -16.10 -11.63
C LEU A 83 10.53 -16.86 -11.07
N ALA A 84 10.46 -18.17 -11.30
CA ALA A 84 9.39 -19.02 -10.74
C ALA A 84 9.35 -18.96 -9.20
N ALA A 85 10.51 -18.95 -8.55
CA ALA A 85 10.61 -18.91 -7.09
C ALA A 85 10.07 -17.58 -6.52
N LEU A 86 10.15 -16.47 -7.27
CA LEU A 86 9.52 -15.20 -6.88
C LEU A 86 7.99 -15.26 -6.86
N TYR A 87 7.36 -16.24 -7.51
CA TYR A 87 5.91 -16.38 -7.53
C TYR A 87 5.42 -17.61 -6.78
N ASP A 88 6.32 -18.41 -6.18
CA ASP A 88 5.92 -19.56 -5.39
C ASP A 88 5.64 -19.14 -3.94
N PRO A 89 4.37 -19.21 -3.46
CA PRO A 89 4.03 -18.85 -2.09
C PRO A 89 4.60 -19.82 -1.04
N ARG A 90 5.16 -20.97 -1.46
CA ARG A 90 5.94 -21.88 -0.59
C ARG A 90 7.34 -21.35 -0.31
N VAL A 91 7.89 -20.57 -1.25
CA VAL A 91 9.20 -19.92 -1.12
C VAL A 91 9.05 -18.54 -0.47
N TRP A 92 7.97 -17.82 -0.77
CA TRP A 92 7.62 -16.54 -0.16
C TRP A 92 6.28 -16.61 0.58
N PRO A 93 6.26 -17.10 1.84
CA PRO A 93 5.03 -17.23 2.61
C PRO A 93 4.30 -15.89 2.85
N GLY A 94 5.03 -14.76 2.77
CA GLY A 94 4.43 -13.42 2.81
C GLY A 94 3.40 -13.15 1.71
N LEU A 95 3.42 -13.88 0.59
CA LEU A 95 2.38 -13.80 -0.45
C LEU A 95 1.02 -14.31 0.04
N VAL A 96 1.02 -15.31 0.92
CA VAL A 96 -0.21 -15.81 1.57
C VAL A 96 -0.78 -14.74 2.51
N GLY A 97 0.09 -14.13 3.34
CA GLY A 97 -0.28 -13.04 4.24
C GLY A 97 -0.86 -11.83 3.51
N LEU A 98 -0.21 -11.40 2.42
CA LEU A 98 -0.69 -10.30 1.59
C LEU A 98 -2.05 -10.60 0.96
N ALA A 99 -2.23 -11.78 0.35
CA ALA A 99 -3.52 -12.19 -0.22
C ALA A 99 -4.63 -12.17 0.83
N TRP A 100 -4.36 -12.71 2.01
CA TRP A 100 -5.31 -12.74 3.11
C TRP A 100 -5.66 -11.34 3.63
N VAL A 101 -4.69 -10.44 3.74
CA VAL A 101 -4.95 -9.04 4.12
C VAL A 101 -5.82 -8.34 3.08
N LEU A 102 -5.55 -8.55 1.78
CA LEU A 102 -6.38 -7.99 0.70
C LEU A 102 -7.83 -8.49 0.79
N GLU A 103 -8.04 -9.77 1.07
CA GLU A 103 -9.38 -10.32 1.31
C GLU A 103 -10.08 -9.66 2.52
N LEU A 104 -9.36 -9.42 3.60
CA LEU A 104 -9.90 -8.76 4.80
C LEU A 104 -10.22 -7.28 4.59
N LEU A 105 -9.57 -6.59 3.65
CA LEU A 105 -9.76 -5.16 3.41
C LEU A 105 -11.16 -4.82 2.87
N ASP A 106 -11.85 -5.75 2.20
CA ASP A 106 -13.11 -5.42 1.55
C ASP A 106 -14.22 -5.11 2.57
N THR A 107 -14.61 -3.83 2.61
CA THR A 107 -15.69 -3.33 3.47
C THR A 107 -17.07 -3.46 2.84
N GLY A 108 -17.17 -3.90 1.59
CA GLY A 108 -18.41 -3.86 0.80
C GLY A 108 -18.82 -2.46 0.32
N VAL A 109 -18.08 -1.42 0.70
CA VAL A 109 -18.30 -0.03 0.29
C VAL A 109 -17.50 0.26 -0.97
N ARG A 110 -18.10 1.01 -1.91
CA ARG A 110 -17.43 1.48 -3.14
C ARG A 110 -17.77 2.96 -3.41
N PRO A 111 -16.84 3.76 -3.99
CA PRO A 111 -15.45 3.39 -4.26
C PRO A 111 -14.64 3.24 -2.95
N MET A 112 -13.71 2.28 -2.92
CA MET A 112 -12.78 2.18 -1.80
C MET A 112 -11.66 3.21 -1.96
N ARG A 113 -11.26 3.84 -0.86
CA ARG A 113 -10.04 4.66 -0.77
C ARG A 113 -9.14 4.04 0.27
N VAL A 114 -7.89 3.76 -0.11
CA VAL A 114 -6.96 2.97 0.69
C VAL A 114 -5.73 3.78 1.03
N LEU A 115 -5.38 3.80 2.32
CA LEU A 115 -4.06 4.22 2.79
C LEU A 115 -3.23 2.97 3.11
N HIS A 116 -2.10 2.79 2.44
CA HIS A 116 -1.11 1.76 2.78
C HIS A 116 0.02 2.39 3.60
N VAL A 117 0.22 1.94 4.84
CA VAL A 117 1.30 2.45 5.69
C VAL A 117 2.59 1.75 5.34
N ASP A 118 3.67 2.50 5.15
CA ASP A 118 5.02 2.00 4.82
C ASP A 118 5.07 1.05 3.62
N ALA A 119 5.17 1.66 2.45
CA ALA A 119 5.00 1.07 1.14
C ALA A 119 5.81 -0.21 0.89
N ASP A 120 5.11 -1.26 0.48
CA ASP A 120 5.64 -2.36 -0.34
C ASP A 120 5.10 -2.13 -1.77
N ALA A 121 6.00 -1.89 -2.73
CA ALA A 121 5.57 -1.50 -4.08
C ALA A 121 4.71 -2.57 -4.77
N TYR A 122 4.87 -3.85 -4.43
CA TYR A 122 4.02 -4.90 -4.97
C TYR A 122 2.60 -4.84 -4.38
N ALA A 123 2.48 -4.70 -3.05
CA ALA A 123 1.18 -4.53 -2.41
C ALA A 123 0.44 -3.29 -2.92
N VAL A 124 1.14 -2.17 -3.07
CA VAL A 124 0.57 -0.92 -3.59
C VAL A 124 0.11 -1.08 -5.05
N ALA A 125 0.90 -1.77 -5.90
CA ALA A 125 0.50 -2.03 -7.28
C ALA A 125 -0.75 -2.92 -7.38
N LEU A 126 -0.90 -3.93 -6.51
CA LEU A 126 -2.11 -4.76 -6.45
C LEU A 126 -3.35 -3.91 -6.12
N LEU A 127 -3.21 -2.99 -5.15
CA LEU A 127 -4.27 -2.04 -4.79
C LEU A 127 -4.60 -1.11 -5.97
N CYS A 128 -3.58 -0.54 -6.62
CA CYS A 128 -3.77 0.35 -7.77
C CYS A 128 -4.45 -0.36 -8.94
N HIS A 129 -4.09 -1.62 -9.21
CA HIS A 129 -4.71 -2.41 -10.27
C HIS A 129 -6.20 -2.64 -9.98
N ALA A 130 -6.56 -3.02 -8.75
CA ALA A 130 -7.93 -3.35 -8.39
C ALA A 130 -8.84 -2.12 -8.20
N LEU A 131 -8.29 -1.01 -7.70
CA LEU A 131 -9.07 0.16 -7.27
C LEU A 131 -8.87 1.40 -8.16
N GLY A 132 -7.80 1.44 -8.95
CA GLY A 132 -7.28 2.66 -9.58
C GLY A 132 -6.29 3.39 -8.68
N ASP A 133 -5.21 3.89 -9.24
CA ASP A 133 -4.13 4.59 -8.52
C ASP A 133 -4.59 5.84 -7.76
N ARG A 134 -5.55 6.61 -8.31
CA ARG A 134 -6.18 7.76 -7.62
C ARG A 134 -6.91 7.40 -6.31
N HIS A 135 -7.17 6.13 -6.08
CA HIS A 135 -7.84 5.62 -4.89
C HIS A 135 -6.86 5.04 -3.86
N VAL A 136 -5.56 5.08 -4.14
CA VAL A 136 -4.51 4.51 -3.30
C VAL A 136 -3.53 5.59 -2.92
N MET A 137 -3.33 5.76 -1.62
CA MET A 137 -2.21 6.51 -1.05
C MET A 137 -1.31 5.54 -0.32
N THR A 138 0.00 5.79 -0.32
CA THR A 138 0.93 5.07 0.54
C THR A 138 1.87 6.00 1.26
N THR A 139 2.30 5.62 2.46
CA THR A 139 3.39 6.31 3.16
C THR A 139 4.70 5.57 3.01
N SER A 140 5.82 6.24 3.28
CA SER A 140 7.15 5.63 3.32
C SER A 140 7.99 6.27 4.42
N ALA A 141 8.61 5.47 5.28
CA ALA A 141 9.44 5.95 6.39
C ALA A 141 10.60 6.87 5.98
N THR A 142 11.15 6.72 4.76
CA THR A 142 12.29 7.53 4.30
C THR A 142 12.08 8.08 2.87
N PRO A 143 12.68 9.24 2.54
CA PRO A 143 12.66 9.76 1.17
C PRO A 143 13.22 8.78 0.13
N ALA A 144 14.37 8.16 0.42
CA ALA A 144 15.01 7.22 -0.50
C ALA A 144 14.13 5.98 -0.79
N HIS A 145 13.44 5.46 0.24
CA HIS A 145 12.49 4.37 0.05
C HIS A 145 11.25 4.83 -0.74
N ALA A 146 10.77 6.05 -0.51
CA ALA A 146 9.65 6.63 -1.25
C ALA A 146 9.98 6.76 -2.74
N GLU A 147 11.15 7.31 -3.07
CA GLU A 147 11.65 7.42 -4.46
C GLU A 147 11.78 6.05 -5.12
N THR A 148 12.32 5.05 -4.40
CA THR A 148 12.47 3.68 -4.90
C THR A 148 11.11 3.06 -5.23
N VAL A 149 10.14 3.20 -4.32
CA VAL A 149 8.78 2.70 -4.50
C VAL A 149 8.07 3.41 -5.65
N SER A 150 8.08 4.74 -5.65
CA SER A 150 7.47 5.55 -6.71
C SER A 150 8.07 5.23 -8.07
N GLY A 151 9.39 5.08 -8.15
CA GLY A 151 10.09 4.71 -9.38
C GLY A 151 9.68 3.31 -9.88
N ALA A 152 9.57 2.33 -8.99
CA ALA A 152 9.13 0.98 -9.35
C ALA A 152 7.66 0.93 -9.81
N LEU A 153 6.78 1.67 -9.14
CA LEU A 153 5.37 1.80 -9.52
C LEU A 153 5.21 2.51 -10.88
N ALA A 154 5.92 3.63 -11.07
CA ALA A 154 5.90 4.38 -12.31
C ALA A 154 6.46 3.58 -13.49
N ALA A 155 7.49 2.77 -13.28
CA ALA A 155 8.03 1.85 -14.28
C ALA A 155 6.99 0.81 -14.76
N CYS A 156 5.98 0.53 -13.95
CA CYS A 156 4.87 -0.35 -14.29
C CYS A 156 3.57 0.41 -14.63
N GLY A 157 3.61 1.75 -14.73
CA GLY A 157 2.48 2.58 -15.12
C GLY A 157 1.49 2.95 -14.02
N TRP A 158 1.85 2.79 -12.73
CA TRP A 158 1.02 3.22 -11.60
C TRP A 158 1.57 4.49 -10.95
N TYR A 159 0.69 5.44 -10.67
CA TYR A 159 1.06 6.74 -10.10
C TYR A 159 0.24 7.10 -8.84
N PRO A 160 0.21 6.25 -7.79
CA PRO A 160 -0.43 6.62 -6.53
C PRO A 160 0.40 7.72 -5.84
N GLU A 161 -0.25 8.45 -4.94
CA GLU A 161 0.45 9.42 -4.10
C GLU A 161 1.31 8.69 -3.04
N VAL A 162 2.59 9.05 -2.96
CA VAL A 162 3.56 8.50 -2.00
C VAL A 162 4.03 9.61 -1.06
N VAL A 163 3.60 9.55 0.20
CA VAL A 163 3.95 10.54 1.23
C VAL A 163 5.13 10.04 2.06
N VAL A 164 6.12 10.91 2.31
CA VAL A 164 7.25 10.59 3.19
C VAL A 164 6.85 10.84 4.65
N GLY A 165 7.05 9.84 5.50
CA GLY A 165 6.77 9.90 6.94
C GLY A 165 5.64 8.97 7.37
N ALA A 166 5.28 9.03 8.66
CA ALA A 166 4.15 8.27 9.20
C ALA A 166 2.80 8.93 8.82
N PRO A 167 1.68 8.17 8.83
CA PRO A 167 0.36 8.75 8.67
C PRO A 167 0.11 9.90 9.64
N GLY A 168 -0.36 11.03 9.11
CA GLY A 168 -0.45 12.28 9.84
C GLY A 168 -1.15 13.36 9.03
N GLN A 169 -0.74 14.61 9.20
CA GLN A 169 -1.40 15.75 8.57
C GLN A 169 -1.39 15.66 7.04
N GLN A 170 -0.26 15.28 6.43
CA GLN A 170 -0.13 15.20 4.96
C GLN A 170 -1.08 14.15 4.36
N THR A 171 -1.17 12.96 4.98
CA THR A 171 -2.10 11.92 4.52
C THR A 171 -3.55 12.28 4.81
N ALA A 172 -3.81 13.11 5.83
CA ALA A 172 -5.15 13.56 6.19
C ALA A 172 -5.71 14.65 5.24
N LEU A 173 -4.86 15.42 4.55
CA LEU A 173 -5.30 16.36 3.51
C LEU A 173 -6.10 15.66 2.42
N ASN A 174 -5.73 14.41 2.13
CA ASN A 174 -6.45 13.57 1.19
C ASN A 174 -7.80 13.05 1.72
N GLY A 175 -8.29 13.48 2.89
CA GLY A 175 -9.57 13.07 3.45
C GLY A 175 -9.58 11.66 4.04
N SER A 176 -10.77 11.15 4.34
CA SER A 176 -10.92 9.84 5.01
C SER A 176 -10.76 8.65 4.06
N TYR A 177 -10.24 7.56 4.61
CA TYR A 177 -10.02 6.28 3.93
C TYR A 177 -11.07 5.25 4.34
N THR A 178 -11.64 4.54 3.37
CA THR A 178 -12.55 3.43 3.66
C THR A 178 -11.79 2.21 4.18
N ALA A 179 -10.52 2.08 3.81
CA ALA A 179 -9.65 1.04 4.34
C ALA A 179 -8.21 1.52 4.57
N ILE A 180 -7.53 0.93 5.54
CA ILE A 180 -6.11 1.17 5.81
C ILE A 180 -5.39 -0.15 5.93
N VAL A 181 -4.23 -0.27 5.29
CA VAL A 181 -3.32 -1.40 5.43
C VAL A 181 -2.16 -1.01 6.33
N ILE A 182 -1.93 -1.76 7.40
CA ILE A 182 -0.86 -1.51 8.36
C ILE A 182 0.03 -2.76 8.47
N PRO A 183 1.27 -2.74 7.95
CA PRO A 183 2.17 -3.90 7.94
C PRO A 183 2.52 -4.48 9.32
N SER A 184 2.52 -3.64 10.35
CA SER A 184 2.96 -4.00 11.69
C SER A 184 2.15 -3.31 12.78
N GLU A 185 1.93 -4.00 13.90
CA GLU A 185 1.30 -3.43 15.10
C GLU A 185 2.07 -2.20 15.62
N LEU A 186 3.39 -2.12 15.37
CA LEU A 186 4.23 -0.99 15.74
C LEU A 186 3.91 0.31 14.96
N GLN A 187 3.24 0.19 13.82
CA GLN A 187 2.87 1.32 12.96
C GLN A 187 1.44 1.79 13.20
N ILE A 188 0.70 1.15 14.12
CA ILE A 188 -0.62 1.62 14.52
C ILE A 188 -0.45 2.92 15.29
N SER A 189 -0.89 4.03 14.70
CA SER A 189 -0.94 5.33 15.36
C SER A 189 -2.38 5.83 15.45
N ARG A 190 -2.65 6.68 16.45
CA ARG A 190 -3.95 7.35 16.56
C ARG A 190 -4.24 8.22 15.34
N ALA A 191 -3.22 8.89 14.80
CA ALA A 191 -3.34 9.69 13.59
C ALA A 191 -3.73 8.85 12.36
N CYS A 192 -3.22 7.63 12.26
CA CYS A 192 -3.61 6.67 11.23
C CYS A 192 -5.08 6.26 11.37
N LEU A 193 -5.49 5.82 12.57
CA LEU A 193 -6.86 5.34 12.81
C LEU A 193 -7.92 6.45 12.71
N ALA A 194 -7.58 7.69 13.06
CA ALA A 194 -8.47 8.85 12.94
C ALA A 194 -8.84 9.17 11.47
N GLN A 195 -8.02 8.72 10.52
CA GLN A 195 -8.25 8.91 9.09
C GLN A 195 -9.18 7.84 8.50
N LEU A 196 -9.59 6.81 9.25
CA LEU A 196 -10.63 5.89 8.80
C LEU A 196 -11.96 6.61 8.69
N ALA A 197 -12.69 6.39 7.59
CA ALA A 197 -14.09 6.79 7.49
C ALA A 197 -14.95 6.03 8.53
N PRO A 198 -16.09 6.57 8.96
CA PRO A 198 -17.08 5.80 9.71
C PRO A 198 -17.48 4.53 8.94
N GLY A 199 -17.47 3.37 9.61
CA GLY A 199 -17.64 2.05 8.97
C GLY A 199 -16.40 1.54 8.22
N GLY A 200 -15.32 2.34 8.17
CA GLY A 200 -14.06 1.97 7.56
C GLY A 200 -13.29 0.94 8.38
N ARG A 201 -12.34 0.28 7.71
CA ARG A 201 -11.61 -0.86 8.27
C ARG A 201 -10.10 -0.71 8.10
N ALA A 202 -9.34 -0.84 9.17
CA ALA A 202 -7.90 -1.07 9.08
C ALA A 202 -7.59 -2.57 9.25
N VAL A 203 -6.72 -3.09 8.40
CA VAL A 203 -6.14 -4.43 8.56
C VAL A 203 -4.70 -4.26 8.98
N VAL A 204 -4.39 -4.70 10.19
CA VAL A 204 -3.03 -4.78 10.70
C VAL A 204 -2.55 -6.20 10.47
N GLY A 205 -1.53 -6.37 9.67
CA GLY A 205 -1.06 -7.70 9.35
C GLY A 205 0.15 -7.67 8.44
N PRO A 206 0.83 -8.79 8.33
CA PRO A 206 2.07 -8.93 7.58
C PRO A 206 1.78 -8.78 6.08
N VAL A 207 1.79 -7.54 5.60
CA VAL A 207 1.60 -7.20 4.18
C VAL A 207 2.90 -7.05 3.40
N THR A 208 4.05 -7.23 4.05
CA THR A 208 5.30 -7.25 3.28
C THR A 208 5.42 -8.60 2.60
N SER A 209 5.78 -8.59 1.32
CA SER A 209 6.00 -9.83 0.58
C SER A 209 7.22 -10.64 1.07
N ALA A 210 7.92 -10.15 2.10
CA ALA A 210 9.14 -10.71 2.70
C ALA A 210 8.96 -11.22 4.16
N THR A 211 7.79 -11.04 4.80
CA THR A 211 7.57 -11.47 6.19
C THR A 211 7.24 -12.97 6.31
N TRP A 212 7.81 -13.63 7.33
CA TRP A 212 7.67 -15.07 7.58
C TRP A 212 6.58 -15.43 8.60
N GLN A 213 6.02 -14.44 9.30
CA GLN A 213 4.94 -14.62 10.27
C GLN A 213 3.65 -14.08 9.65
N TRP A 214 2.76 -14.96 9.16
CA TRP A 214 1.51 -14.58 8.47
C TRP A 214 0.23 -15.17 9.07
N TRP A 215 0.35 -15.86 10.22
CA TRP A 215 -0.75 -16.61 10.86
C TRP A 215 -1.76 -15.76 11.64
N CYS A 216 -1.54 -14.44 11.76
CA CYS A 216 -2.49 -13.55 12.43
C CYS A 216 -2.53 -12.16 11.81
N ALA A 217 -3.73 -11.60 11.76
CA ALA A 217 -4.00 -10.20 11.48
C ALA A 217 -4.89 -9.63 12.58
N ALA A 218 -4.91 -8.31 12.75
CA ALA A 218 -5.93 -7.61 13.51
C ALA A 218 -6.81 -6.82 12.55
N LEU A 219 -8.11 -6.93 12.75
CA LEU A 219 -9.10 -6.13 12.07
C LEU A 219 -9.57 -5.03 13.01
N LEU A 220 -9.40 -3.78 12.61
CA LEU A 220 -9.86 -2.62 13.34
C LEU A 220 -10.99 -1.97 12.55
N GLU A 221 -12.16 -1.78 13.15
CA GLU A 221 -13.32 -1.17 12.49
C GLU A 221 -13.72 0.10 13.24
N ARG A 222 -13.86 1.20 12.49
CA ARG A 222 -14.31 2.48 13.05
C ARG A 222 -15.83 2.52 13.05
N GLN A 223 -16.42 2.70 14.23
CA GLN A 223 -17.86 2.83 14.41
C GLN A 223 -18.34 4.25 14.04
N PRO A 224 -19.65 4.45 13.83
CA PRO A 224 -20.23 5.76 13.54
C PRO A 224 -19.98 6.82 14.62
N ASP A 225 -19.82 6.40 15.88
CA ASP A 225 -19.51 7.26 17.03
C ASP A 225 -18.01 7.64 17.12
N GLY A 226 -17.18 7.13 16.21
CA GLY A 226 -15.75 7.38 16.15
C GLY A 226 -14.88 6.37 16.92
N ALA A 227 -15.47 5.49 17.73
CA ALA A 227 -14.73 4.45 18.44
C ALA A 227 -14.15 3.41 17.46
N VAL A 228 -12.95 2.90 17.73
CA VAL A 228 -12.32 1.86 16.91
C VAL A 228 -12.26 0.55 17.69
N PHE A 229 -12.88 -0.49 17.14
CA PHE A 229 -12.92 -1.82 17.76
C PHE A 229 -12.00 -2.77 17.01
N GLY A 230 -11.08 -3.38 17.73
CA GLY A 230 -10.17 -4.38 17.20
C GLY A 230 -10.60 -5.80 17.53
N ARG A 231 -10.54 -6.71 16.54
CA ARG A 231 -10.55 -8.16 16.75
C ARG A 231 -9.33 -8.80 16.11
N ARG A 232 -8.73 -9.77 16.79
CA ARG A 232 -7.68 -10.59 16.19
C ARG A 232 -8.33 -11.64 15.29
N VAL A 233 -7.89 -11.69 14.05
CA VAL A 233 -8.28 -12.72 13.10
C VAL A 233 -7.10 -13.67 12.96
N HIS A 234 -7.34 -14.93 13.23
CA HIS A 234 -6.39 -15.99 12.94
C HIS A 234 -6.72 -16.58 11.59
N ASP A 235 -5.68 -16.98 10.87
CA ASP A 235 -5.83 -17.78 9.68
C ASP A 235 -6.61 -19.05 10.06
N ARG A 236 -7.84 -19.17 9.55
CA ARG A 236 -8.80 -20.20 9.92
C ARG A 236 -8.73 -21.33 8.88
N ARG A 237 -8.26 -22.50 9.33
CA ARG A 237 -9.25 -23.58 9.47
C ARG A 237 -10.13 -23.21 10.66
N PRO A 238 -11.47 -23.29 10.55
CA PRO A 238 -12.38 -22.49 11.36
C PRO A 238 -12.32 -22.85 12.84
N ARG A 239 -11.65 -22.00 13.63
CA ARG A 239 -11.91 -21.84 15.05
C ARG A 239 -12.08 -20.35 15.33
N GLU A 240 -13.32 -20.01 15.65
CA GLU A 240 -13.64 -18.79 16.36
C GLU A 240 -13.03 -18.91 17.75
N VAL A 241 -11.97 -18.15 18.00
CA VAL A 241 -11.56 -17.89 19.37
C VAL A 241 -12.30 -16.63 19.77
N ASP A 242 -13.35 -16.83 20.55
CA ASP A 242 -14.04 -15.79 21.29
C ASP A 242 -13.00 -15.14 22.22
N GLY A 243 -12.57 -13.92 21.95
CA GLY A 243 -11.56 -13.30 22.83
C GLY A 243 -10.89 -12.00 22.37
N ARG A 244 -11.16 -10.96 23.16
CA ARG A 244 -10.55 -9.63 23.28
C ARG A 244 -10.81 -8.65 22.14
N THR A 245 -11.95 -7.97 22.28
CA THR A 245 -12.18 -6.60 21.81
C THR A 245 -11.12 -5.67 22.42
N VAL A 246 -10.14 -5.22 21.64
CA VAL A 246 -9.31 -4.08 22.04
C VAL A 246 -10.00 -2.84 21.49
N ALA A 247 -10.68 -2.10 22.35
CA ALA A 247 -11.25 -0.81 22.00
C ALA A 247 -10.13 0.25 22.05
N TYR A 248 -9.77 0.79 20.90
CA TYR A 248 -9.00 2.03 20.83
C TYR A 248 -10.03 3.15 20.73
N LEU A 249 -10.22 3.92 21.81
CA LEU A 249 -10.86 5.22 21.69
C LEU A 249 -9.86 6.14 20.98
N VAL A 250 -10.12 6.41 19.71
CA VAL A 250 -9.33 7.34 18.89
C VAL A 250 -10.03 8.69 18.88
N ASP A 251 -10.24 9.25 20.07
CA ASP A 251 -10.45 10.69 20.24
C ASP A 251 -9.08 11.30 20.52
N HIS A 252 -8.37 11.68 19.45
CA HIS A 252 -7.23 12.56 19.62
C HIS A 252 -7.68 13.99 19.31
N PRO A 253 -7.86 14.86 20.33
CA PRO A 253 -8.38 16.20 20.13
C PRO A 253 -7.53 17.00 19.13
N ASP A 254 -6.22 16.78 19.08
CA ASP A 254 -5.34 17.47 18.13
C ASP A 254 -5.54 17.02 16.67
N VAL A 255 -5.77 15.72 16.42
CA VAL A 255 -6.00 15.24 15.03
C VAL A 255 -7.39 15.65 14.55
N LEU A 256 -8.40 15.64 15.43
CA LEU A 256 -9.72 16.17 15.12
C LEU A 256 -9.69 17.70 14.94
N ALA A 257 -8.90 18.41 15.73
CA ALA A 257 -8.68 19.85 15.57
C ALA A 257 -7.96 20.15 14.26
N ASP A 258 -6.99 19.33 13.86
CA ASP A 258 -6.27 19.46 12.58
C ASP A 258 -7.17 19.16 11.38
N LEU A 259 -7.97 18.10 11.44
CA LEU A 259 -8.99 17.81 10.42
C LEU A 259 -10.02 18.94 10.33
N ARG A 260 -10.46 19.51 11.46
CA ARG A 260 -11.35 20.69 11.48
C ARG A 260 -10.68 21.94 10.92
N ARG A 261 -9.38 22.14 11.19
CA ARG A 261 -8.61 23.27 10.66
C ARG A 261 -8.38 23.17 9.15
N ALA A 262 -8.08 21.95 8.67
CA ALA A 262 -7.92 21.65 7.26
C ALA A 262 -9.26 21.77 6.53
N HIS A 263 -10.34 21.20 7.07
CA HIS A 263 -11.67 21.23 6.47
C HIS A 263 -12.58 22.34 7.03
N ARG A 264 -12.03 23.55 7.24
CA ARG A 264 -12.82 24.73 7.67
C ARG A 264 -13.59 25.31 6.48
N VAL A 265 -14.72 25.96 6.77
CA VAL A 265 -15.48 26.69 5.74
C VAL A 265 -14.94 28.12 5.64
N ASP A 266 -14.66 28.58 4.43
CA ASP A 266 -14.27 29.95 4.17
C ASP A 266 -15.49 30.89 4.09
N SER A 267 -15.26 32.17 3.79
CA SER A 267 -16.33 33.17 3.68
C SER A 267 -17.30 32.92 2.51
N SER A 268 -16.95 32.04 1.57
CA SER A 268 -17.80 31.67 0.42
C SER A 268 -18.74 30.50 0.71
N GLY A 269 -18.63 29.89 1.89
CA GLY A 269 -19.41 28.70 2.23
C GLY A 269 -18.77 27.39 1.76
N LEU A 270 -17.59 27.46 1.15
CA LEU A 270 -16.86 26.29 0.66
C LEU A 270 -15.82 25.81 1.67
N CYS A 271 -15.59 24.51 1.69
CA CYS A 271 -14.59 23.89 2.55
C CYS A 271 -13.19 24.08 1.97
N VAL A 272 -12.31 24.76 2.70
CA VAL A 272 -10.93 25.09 2.30
C VAL A 272 -10.14 23.84 1.92
N GLY A 273 -10.14 22.82 2.78
CA GLY A 273 -9.48 21.55 2.49
C GLY A 273 -10.17 20.68 1.44
N CYS A 274 -11.27 21.12 0.82
CA CYS A 274 -11.84 20.44 -0.35
C CYS A 274 -11.67 21.27 -1.63
N THR A 275 -11.44 22.58 -1.53
CA THR A 275 -11.20 23.46 -2.68
C THR A 275 -9.74 23.51 -3.10
N GLU A 276 -8.81 23.25 -2.18
CA GLU A 276 -7.38 23.12 -2.46
C GLU A 276 -7.05 21.88 -3.33
N ASP A 277 -7.90 20.83 -3.29
CA ASP A 277 -7.72 19.56 -4.04
C ASP A 277 -8.46 19.52 -5.40
N GLY A 278 -9.01 20.65 -5.86
CA GLY A 278 -9.78 20.76 -7.10
C GLY A 278 -11.31 20.86 -6.88
N PRO A 279 -12.10 21.24 -7.89
CA PRO A 279 -13.52 21.50 -7.71
C PRO A 279 -14.26 20.24 -7.24
N PRO A 280 -15.11 20.33 -6.19
CA PRO A 280 -15.74 19.17 -5.60
C PRO A 280 -16.69 18.50 -6.59
N ALA A 281 -16.53 17.19 -6.80
CA ALA A 281 -17.51 16.37 -7.50
C ALA A 281 -18.84 16.20 -6.72
N PHE A 282 -18.91 16.73 -5.48
CA PHE A 282 -19.99 16.51 -4.51
C PHE A 282 -20.55 17.82 -3.92
N GLY A 283 -21.12 18.71 -4.73
CA GLY A 283 -21.92 19.86 -4.25
C GLY A 283 -21.29 20.77 -3.17
N ASP A 284 -22.11 21.62 -2.54
CA ASP A 284 -21.66 22.62 -1.55
C ASP A 284 -21.36 22.04 -0.15
N THR A 285 -21.34 20.71 0.01
CA THR A 285 -21.23 20.06 1.33
C THR A 285 -19.98 19.21 1.45
N CYS A 286 -19.08 19.62 2.36
CA CYS A 286 -17.90 18.86 2.75
C CYS A 286 -18.29 17.46 3.28
N PRO A 287 -17.84 16.36 2.66
CA PRO A 287 -18.20 15.00 3.07
C PRO A 287 -17.62 14.60 4.43
N VAL A 288 -16.58 15.29 4.89
CA VAL A 288 -15.90 15.04 6.18
C VAL A 288 -16.64 15.72 7.34
N ARG A 289 -17.42 16.77 7.07
CA ARG A 289 -18.02 17.64 8.09
C ARG A 289 -19.18 17.00 8.88
N PRO A 290 -20.15 16.29 8.28
CA PRO A 290 -21.21 15.62 9.04
C PRO A 290 -20.65 14.63 10.07
N SER A 291 -19.57 13.93 9.71
CA SER A 291 -18.88 13.00 10.61
C SER A 291 -18.16 13.71 11.77
N LEU A 292 -17.62 14.91 11.55
CA LEU A 292 -16.99 15.73 12.59
C LEU A 292 -18.01 16.39 13.54
N GLU A 293 -19.18 16.78 13.02
CA GLU A 293 -20.26 17.39 13.82
C GLU A 293 -21.00 16.36 14.67
N MET A 294 -21.26 15.15 14.14
CA MET A 294 -21.82 14.04 14.92
C MET A 294 -20.93 13.64 16.09
N ALA A 295 -19.61 13.55 15.88
CA ALA A 295 -18.65 13.26 16.95
C ALA A 295 -18.71 14.32 18.06
N SER A 296 -18.86 15.60 17.71
CA SER A 296 -18.94 16.68 18.71
C SER A 296 -20.22 16.63 19.55
N GLN A 297 -21.36 16.28 18.94
CA GLN A 297 -22.66 16.24 19.62
C GLN A 297 -22.84 15.01 20.52
N GLN A 298 -22.29 13.85 20.13
CA GLN A 298 -22.41 12.61 20.91
C GLN A 298 -21.47 12.56 22.12
N LEU A 299 -20.33 13.27 22.08
CA LEU A 299 -19.34 13.25 23.15
C LEU A 299 -19.57 14.28 24.26
N GLY A 300 -20.45 15.27 24.05
CA GLY A 300 -20.79 16.28 25.06
C GLY A 300 -19.71 17.35 25.32
N TRP A 301 -18.80 17.56 24.37
CA TRP A 301 -17.76 18.59 24.47
C TRP A 301 -18.30 19.91 23.88
N ARG A 302 -18.43 20.93 24.74
CA ARG A 302 -18.58 22.34 24.33
C ARG A 302 -17.22 22.97 24.14
#